data_AF-A0A0D6JKP4-F1
#
_entry.id   AF-A0A0D6JKP4-F1
#
_cell.length_a   1.000
_cell.length_b   1.000
_cell.length_c   1.000
_cell.angle_alpha   90.00
_cell.angle_beta   90.00
_cell.angle_gamma   90.00
#
_symmetry.space_group_name_H-M   'P 1'
#
loop_
_entity.id
_entity.type
_entity.pdbx_description
1 polymer ?
#
loop_
_entity_poly.entity_id
_entity_poly.type
_entity_poly.pdbx_seq_one_letter_code
_entity_poly.pdbx_strand_id
1 'polypeptide(L)' 'MPYPTIDLNTKKVILLSGYQWSDNSTDEEVQVVALEKLQTEMERHTDAVAFCYVSGKWVPAA' A
#
# COMPACT_ATOMS: atom_id res chain seq x y z
N MET A 1 13.25 9.70 0.50
CA MET A 1 11.80 9.96 0.52
C MET A 1 11.16 8.89 1.39
N PRO A 2 10.31 9.23 2.38
CA PRO A 2 9.59 8.23 3.14
C PRO A 2 8.67 7.45 2.19
N TYR A 3 8.65 6.12 2.31
CA TYR A 3 7.64 5.32 1.65
C TYR A 3 6.31 5.53 2.37
N PRO A 4 5.20 5.71 1.65
CA PRO A 4 3.91 5.80 2.30
C PRO A 4 3.57 4.50 2.99
N THR A 5 3.01 4.63 4.19
CA THR A 5 2.51 3.51 4.97
C THR A 5 1.01 3.61 5.09
N ILE A 6 0.32 2.50 4.92
CA ILE A 6 -1.12 2.44 5.20
C ILE A 6 -1.36 1.55 6.40
N ASP A 7 -2.28 2.01 7.25
CA ASP A 7 -2.81 1.22 8.34
C ASP A 7 -4.07 0.51 7.85
N LEU A 8 -4.07 -0.81 7.94
CA LEU A 8 -5.24 -1.61 7.59
C LEU A 8 -5.46 -2.66 8.67
N ASN A 9 -6.61 -2.56 9.35
CA ASN A 9 -6.92 -3.28 10.57
C ASN A 9 -5.89 -2.99 11.68
N THR A 10 -5.10 -3.99 12.07
CA THR A 10 -4.10 -3.93 13.16
C THR A 10 -2.66 -3.88 12.66
N LYS A 11 -2.44 -3.73 11.35
CA LYS A 11 -1.10 -3.74 10.75
C LYS A 11 -0.85 -2.52 9.88
N LYS A 12 0.36 -1.98 10.04
CA LYS A 12 0.95 -0.98 9.17
C LYS A 12 1.78 -1.68 8.10
N VAL A 13 1.52 -1.40 6.83
CA VAL A 13 2.32 -1.91 5.71
C VAL A 13 2.91 -0.79 4.88
N ILE A 14 4.06 -1.05 4.28
CA ILE A 14 4.80 -0.11 3.44
C ILE A 14 4.39 -0.32 1.98
N LEU A 15 4.10 0.76 1.26
CA LEU A 15 3.86 0.71 -0.18
C LEU A 15 5.12 1.11 -0.93
N LEU A 16 5.62 0.22 -1.79
CA LEU A 16 6.80 0.47 -2.61
C LEU A 16 6.44 0.97 -4.01
N SER A 17 5.22 0.69 -4.49
CA SER A 17 4.67 1.21 -5.74
C SER A 17 3.13 1.14 -5.71
N GLY A 18 2.46 1.62 -6.77
CA GLY A 18 0.99 1.54 -6.86
C GLY A 18 0.28 2.57 -6.00
N TYR A 19 0.92 3.69 -5.72
CA TYR A 19 0.34 4.80 -4.98
C TYR A 19 0.63 6.13 -5.67
N GLN A 20 -0.18 7.14 -5.36
CA GLN A 20 0.01 8.52 -5.78
C GLN A 20 -0.17 9.44 -4.57
N TRP A 21 0.76 10.38 -4.40
CA TRP A 21 0.60 11.45 -3.41
C TRP A 21 -0.46 12.43 -3.92
N SER A 22 -1.42 12.77 -3.05
CA SER A 22 -2.36 13.85 -3.34
C SER A 22 -1.63 15.19 -3.19
N ASP A 23 -1.57 15.98 -4.25
CA ASP A 23 -0.91 17.30 -4.25
C ASP A 23 -1.68 18.37 -3.45
N ASN A 24 -2.87 18.05 -2.91
CA ASN A 24 -3.89 19.03 -2.52
C ASN A 24 -4.18 19.14 -1.02
N SER A 25 -3.37 18.55 -0.14
CA SER A 25 -3.64 18.62 1.31
C SER A 25 -2.37 18.85 2.12
N THR A 26 -2.49 19.75 3.10
CA THR A 26 -1.55 19.93 4.21
C THR A 26 -1.31 18.65 5.02
N ASP A 27 -2.14 17.63 4.81
CA ASP A 27 -1.93 16.25 5.22
C ASP A 27 -1.50 15.41 4.02
N GLU A 28 -0.40 14.69 4.16
CA GLU A 28 0.19 13.77 3.16
C GLU A 28 -0.74 12.57 2.86
N GLU A 29 -1.82 12.82 2.13
CA GLU A 29 -2.82 11.79 1.81
C GLU A 29 -2.37 10.97 0.59
N VAL A 30 -2.28 9.65 0.79
CA VAL A 30 -1.79 8.69 -0.21
C VAL A 30 -2.96 8.00 -0.87
N GLN A 31 -3.11 8.16 -2.17
CA GLN A 31 -4.08 7.42 -2.96
C GLN A 31 -3.47 6.08 -3.40
N VAL A 32 -4.10 4.98 -3.00
CA VAL A 32 -3.65 3.62 -3.32
C VAL A 32 -4.42 3.06 -4.51
N VAL A 33 -3.69 2.59 -5.52
CA VAL A 33 -4.27 1.97 -6.71
C VAL A 33 -4.91 0.63 -6.34
N ALA A 34 -6.18 0.45 -6.70
CA ALA A 34 -6.91 -0.80 -6.46
C ALA A 34 -6.83 -1.26 -4.99
N LEU A 35 -7.16 -0.37 -4.06
CA LEU A 35 -7.09 -0.58 -2.61
C LEU A 35 -7.71 -1.92 -2.17
N GLU A 36 -8.89 -2.28 -2.68
CA GLU A 36 -9.56 -3.56 -2.35
C GLU A 36 -8.71 -4.80 -2.70
N LYS A 37 -7.94 -4.73 -3.80
CA LYS A 37 -7.02 -5.80 -4.18
C LYS A 37 -5.81 -5.86 -3.24
N LEU A 38 -5.31 -4.72 -2.79
CA LEU A 38 -4.25 -4.68 -1.79
C LEU A 38 -4.74 -5.29 -0.47
N GLN A 39 -5.93 -4.92 -0.02
CA GLN A 39 -6.54 -5.48 1.20
C GLN A 39 -6.62 -7.01 1.12
N THR A 40 -7.08 -7.54 -0.02
CA THR A 40 -7.15 -8.98 -0.26
C THR A 40 -5.77 -9.65 -0.16
N GLU A 41 -4.73 -9.04 -0.72
CA GLU A 41 -3.37 -9.59 -0.68
C GLU A 41 -2.72 -9.45 0.70
N MET A 42 -3.03 -8.39 1.45
CA MET A 42 -2.62 -8.23 2.85
C MET A 42 -3.23 -9.29 3.78
N GLU A 43 -4.49 -9.65 3.55
CA GLU A 43 -5.15 -10.74 4.30
C GLU A 43 -4.56 -12.12 3.96
N ARG A 44 -4.15 -12.33 2.70
CA ARG A 44 -3.49 -13.56 2.25
C ARG A 44 -2.06 -13.70 2.74
N HIS A 45 -1.34 -12.58 2.81
CA HIS A 45 0.08 -12.50 3.16
C HIS A 45 0.27 -11.75 4.46
N THR A 46 -0.19 -12.35 5.56
CA THR A 46 -0.20 -11.69 6.87
C THR A 46 1.20 -11.38 7.41
N ASP A 47 2.23 -12.04 6.94
CA ASP A 47 3.64 -11.84 7.29
C ASP A 47 4.32 -10.73 6.47
N ALA A 48 3.70 -10.26 5.39
CA ALA A 48 4.24 -9.23 4.53
C ALA A 48 4.22 -7.85 5.21
N VAL A 49 5.38 -7.19 5.22
CA VAL A 49 5.55 -5.84 5.76
C VAL A 49 5.50 -4.76 4.68
N ALA A 50 5.65 -5.15 3.42
CA ALA A 50 5.69 -4.25 2.28
C ALA A 50 5.02 -4.88 1.05
N PHE A 51 4.45 -4.03 0.19
CA PHE A 51 3.76 -4.45 -1.02
C PHE A 51 4.15 -3.60 -2.23
N CYS A 52 4.20 -4.24 -3.39
CA CYS A 52 4.38 -3.58 -4.69
C CYS A 52 3.15 -3.83 -5.57
N TYR A 53 2.83 -2.86 -6.42
CA TYR A 53 1.89 -3.04 -7.51
C TYR A 53 2.65 -3.26 -8.82
N VAL A 54 2.54 -4.47 -9.37
CA VAL A 54 3.23 -4.90 -10.59
C VAL A 54 2.22 -5.57 -11.52
N SER A 55 2.17 -5.12 -12.78
CA SER A 55 1.30 -5.69 -13.83
C SER A 55 -0.17 -5.84 -13.43
N GLY A 56 -0.71 -4.86 -12.70
CA GLY A 56 -2.12 -4.84 -12.30
C GLY A 56 -2.44 -5.67 -11.04
N LYS A 57 -1.43 -6.13 -10.31
CA LYS A 57 -1.57 -6.97 -9.11
C LYS A 57 -0.73 -6.42 -7.96
N TRP A 58 -1.26 -6.55 -6.75
CA TRP A 58 -0.50 -6.37 -5.53
C TRP A 58 0.28 -7.65 -5.23
N VAL A 59 1.55 -7.50 -4.86
CA VAL A 59 2.44 -8.59 -4.49
C VAL A 59 3.22 -8.20 -3.24
N PRO A 60 3.40 -9.12 -2.28
CA PRO A 60 4.33 -8.92 -1.17
C PRO A 60 5.73 -8.60 -1.70
N ALA A 61 6.35 -7.59 -1.11
CA ALA A 61 7.77 -7.35 -1.29
C ALA A 61 8.55 -8.19 -0.27
N ALA A 62 9.53 -8.95 -0.76
CA ALA A 62 10.40 -9.79 0.05
C ALA A 62 11.46 -8.96 0.80
#